data_AF-A0A8J5TSQ5-F1
#
_entry.id   AF-A0A8J5TSQ5-F1
#
_cell.length_a   1.000
_cell.length_b   1.000
_cell.length_c   1.000
_cell.angle_alpha   90.00
_cell.angle_beta   90.00
_cell.angle_gamma   90.00
#
_symmetry.space_group_name_H-M   'P 1'
#
loop_
_entity.id
_entity.type
_entity.pdbx_description
1 polymer ?
#
loop_
_entity_poly.entity_id
_entity_poly.type
_entity_poly.pdbx_seq_one_letter_code
_entity_poly.pdbx_strand_id
1 'polypeptide(L)'
;MPAHPIPPTLPRDRAEFEAHYAKDPDQWFQYLSDAYTWMEEQEANQTTVDRKLVELQVQVEALQGELQLSQARGAEATSQKNWIVERLDAKEKELAVVRLELYKAQTAAFPTVASLTPTIC
;
A
#
# COMPACT_ATOMS: atom_id res chain seq x y z
N MET A 1 -33.70 8.12 -2.84
CA MET A 1 -33.83 7.62 -1.46
C MET A 1 -34.89 8.46 -0.78
N PRO A 2 -35.93 7.90 -0.15
CA PRO A 2 -36.80 8.74 0.65
C PRO A 2 -35.95 9.22 1.82
N ALA A 3 -35.74 10.53 1.91
CA ALA A 3 -35.21 11.13 3.11
C ALA A 3 -36.28 10.91 4.18
N HIS A 4 -36.07 9.92 5.05
CA HIS A 4 -36.88 9.81 6.26
C HIS A 4 -36.81 11.15 6.98
N PRO A 5 -37.95 11.75 7.39
CA PRO A 5 -37.92 13.01 8.09
C PRO A 5 -37.03 12.84 9.31
N ILE A 6 -35.99 13.68 9.41
CA ILE A 6 -35.21 13.83 10.63
C ILE A 6 -36.24 14.12 11.72
N PRO A 7 -36.42 13.30 12.76
CA PRO A 7 -37.32 13.69 13.82
C PRO A 7 -36.74 14.97 14.42
N PRO A 8 -37.47 16.09 14.35
CA PRO A 8 -37.09 17.24 15.09
C PRO A 8 -37.09 16.82 16.56
N THR A 9 -36.18 17.39 17.32
CA THR A 9 -35.93 17.14 18.74
C THR A 9 -37.16 16.67 19.54
N LEU A 10 -37.01 15.58 20.29
CA LEU A 10 -37.92 15.26 21.39
C LEU A 10 -38.07 16.49 22.30
N PRO A 11 -39.24 16.70 22.92
CA PRO A 11 -39.44 17.81 23.85
C PRO A 11 -38.36 17.76 24.94
N ARG A 12 -37.70 18.89 25.16
CA ARG A 12 -36.57 18.99 26.10
C ARG A 12 -37.05 18.93 27.55
N ASP A 13 -38.26 19.41 27.78
CA ASP A 13 -38.88 19.43 29.09
C ASP A 13 -40.39 19.18 29.02
N ARG A 14 -40.97 19.02 30.21
CA ARG A 14 -42.40 18.76 30.37
C ARG A 14 -43.28 19.94 29.94
N ALA A 15 -42.81 21.17 30.07
CA ALA A 15 -43.59 22.35 29.71
C ALA A 15 -43.72 22.47 28.18
N GLU A 16 -42.66 22.14 27.44
CA GLU A 16 -42.67 22.04 25.99
C GLU A 16 -43.62 20.93 25.52
N PHE A 17 -43.56 19.75 26.15
CA PHE A 17 -44.51 18.66 25.88
C PHE A 17 -45.96 19.10 26.08
N GLU A 18 -46.28 19.69 27.23
CA GLU A 18 -47.65 20.13 27.57
C GLU A 18 -48.15 21.24 26.62
N ALA A 19 -47.28 22.15 26.20
CA ALA A 19 -47.62 23.22 25.25
C ALA A 19 -47.96 22.70 23.84
N HIS A 20 -47.31 21.63 23.38
CA HIS A 20 -47.63 20.98 22.12
C HIS A 20 -48.88 20.10 22.22
N TYR A 21 -48.97 19.29 23.28
CA TYR A 21 -50.13 18.45 23.56
C TYR A 21 -51.42 19.27 23.68
N ALA A 22 -51.38 20.44 24.32
CA ALA A 22 -52.55 21.29 24.48
C ALA A 22 -53.05 21.94 23.17
N LYS A 23 -52.23 22.02 22.12
CA LYS A 23 -52.60 22.60 20.82
C LYS A 23 -53.26 21.58 19.91
N ASP A 24 -52.65 20.40 19.78
CA ASP A 24 -53.14 19.31 18.93
C ASP A 24 -52.61 17.96 19.48
N PRO A 25 -53.39 17.27 20.33
CA PRO A 25 -52.98 16.02 20.95
C PRO A 25 -52.68 14.90 19.95
N ASP A 26 -53.49 14.77 18.89
CA ASP A 26 -53.42 13.66 17.95
C ASP A 26 -52.21 13.83 17.02
N GLN A 27 -52.00 15.05 16.52
CA GLN A 27 -50.81 15.36 15.73
C GLN A 27 -49.53 15.18 16.55
N TRP A 28 -49.54 15.59 17.82
CA TRP A 28 -48.39 15.47 18.70
C TRP A 28 -48.07 14.00 19.05
N PHE A 29 -49.09 13.17 19.24
CA PHE A 29 -48.92 11.74 19.44
C PHE A 29 -48.26 11.08 18.22
N GLN A 30 -48.79 11.33 17.01
CA GLN A 30 -48.22 10.77 15.77
C GLN A 30 -46.76 11.18 15.58
N TYR A 31 -46.44 12.44 15.84
CA TYR A 31 -45.08 12.96 15.76
C TYR A 31 -44.12 12.22 16.69
N LEU A 32 -44.50 12.02 17.96
CA LEU A 32 -43.67 11.30 18.91
C LEU A 32 -43.51 9.83 18.53
N SER A 33 -44.58 9.18 18.05
CA SER A 33 -44.51 7.80 17.53
C SER A 33 -43.51 7.68 16.38
N ASP A 34 -43.60 8.57 15.38
CA ASP A 34 -42.68 8.56 14.23
C ASP A 34 -41.23 8.83 14.68
N ALA A 35 -41.02 9.72 15.66
CA ALA A 35 -39.71 10.01 16.21
C ALA A 35 -39.09 8.81 16.95
N TYR A 36 -39.87 8.09 17.76
CA TYR A 36 -39.40 6.89 18.43
C TYR A 36 -39.09 5.76 17.45
N THR A 37 -39.94 5.53 16.45
CA THR A 37 -39.67 4.54 15.39
C THR A 37 -38.38 4.86 14.65
N TRP A 38 -38.15 6.13 14.30
CA TRP A 38 -36.89 6.53 13.67
C TRP A 38 -35.67 6.29 14.57
N MET A 39 -35.77 6.57 15.87
CA MET A 39 -34.67 6.33 16.81
C MET A 39 -34.32 4.84 16.91
N GLU A 40 -35.31 3.96 16.97
CA GLU A 40 -35.12 2.50 16.95
C GLU A 40 -34.43 2.04 15.65
N GLU A 41 -34.85 2.58 14.49
CA GLU A 41 -34.22 2.29 13.21
C GLU A 41 -32.76 2.78 13.16
N GLN A 42 -32.46 3.96 13.72
CA GLN A 42 -31.09 4.46 13.79
C GLN A 42 -30.20 3.60 14.68
N GLU A 43 -30.69 3.16 15.85
CA GLU A 43 -29.92 2.31 16.75
C GLU A 43 -29.56 0.95 16.10
N ALA A 44 -30.52 0.36 15.38
CA ALA A 44 -30.30 -0.86 14.60
C ALA A 44 -29.28 -0.64 13.47
N ASN A 45 -29.35 0.50 12.78
CA ASN A 45 -28.43 0.85 11.70
C ASN A 45 -27.03 1.17 12.21
N GLN A 46 -26.90 1.82 13.37
CA GLN A 46 -25.63 2.19 13.98
C GLN A 46 -24.77 0.97 14.23
N THR A 47 -25.33 -0.09 14.82
CA THR A 47 -24.61 -1.36 15.07
C THR A 47 -24.05 -1.95 13.77
N THR A 48 -24.81 -1.89 12.68
CA THR A 48 -24.39 -2.38 11.36
C THR A 48 -23.28 -1.52 10.77
N VAL A 49 -23.36 -0.20 10.91
CA VAL A 49 -22.34 0.75 10.45
C VAL A 49 -21.04 0.56 11.24
N ASP A 50 -21.11 0.47 12.56
CA ASP A 50 -19.95 0.27 13.44
C ASP A 50 -19.23 -1.04 13.10
N ARG A 51 -19.98 -2.12 12.85
CA ARG A 51 -19.40 -3.38 12.41
C ARG A 51 -18.65 -3.23 11.08
N LYS A 52 -19.25 -2.59 10.07
CA LYS A 52 -18.61 -2.35 8.77
C LYS A 52 -17.36 -1.49 8.91
N LEU A 53 -17.38 -0.51 9.81
CA LEU A 53 -16.24 0.36 10.09
C LEU A 53 -15.06 -0.46 10.63
N VAL A 54 -15.30 -1.36 11.59
CA VAL A 54 -14.26 -2.26 12.12
C VAL A 54 -13.74 -3.20 11.04
N GLU A 55 -14.62 -3.81 10.25
CA GLU A 55 -14.22 -4.71 9.14
C GLU A 55 -13.33 -3.97 8.12
N LEU A 56 -13.68 -2.74 7.75
CA LEU A 56 -12.86 -1.91 6.87
C LEU A 56 -11.52 -1.52 7.50
N GLN A 57 -11.50 -1.20 8.80
CA GLN A 57 -10.27 -0.85 9.50
C GLN A 57 -9.28 -2.02 9.51
N VAL A 58 -9.76 -3.24 9.78
CA VAL A 58 -8.95 -4.47 9.71
C VAL A 58 -8.40 -4.70 8.29
N GLN A 59 -9.22 -4.48 7.25
CA GLN A 59 -8.76 -4.61 5.86
C GLN A 59 -7.67 -3.59 5.51
N VAL A 60 -7.82 -2.35 5.95
CA VAL A 60 -6.81 -1.29 5.72
C VAL A 60 -5.49 -1.64 6.40
N GLU A 61 -5.51 -2.11 7.65
CA GLU A 61 -4.30 -2.53 8.37
C GLU A 61 -3.60 -3.70 7.68
N ALA A 62 -4.36 -4.70 7.22
CA ALA A 62 -3.82 -5.82 6.47
C ALA A 62 -3.14 -5.37 5.16
N LEU A 63 -3.82 -4.53 4.36
CA LEU A 63 -3.27 -4.00 3.11
C LEU A 63 -2.04 -3.12 3.33
N GLN A 64 -1.99 -2.35 4.42
CA GLN A 64 -0.79 -1.59 4.79
C GLN A 64 0.39 -2.51 5.12
N GLY A 65 0.14 -3.61 5.85
CA GLY A 65 1.16 -4.62 6.13
C GLY A 65 1.70 -5.29 4.86
N GLU A 66 0.83 -5.67 3.93
CA GLU A 66 1.23 -6.23 2.64
C GLU A 66 2.04 -5.25 1.80
N LEU A 67 1.66 -3.97 1.79
CA LEU A 67 2.38 -2.92 1.09
C LEU A 67 3.81 -2.75 1.62
N GLN A 68 3.98 -2.67 2.95
CA GLN A 68 5.30 -2.55 3.57
C GLN A 68 6.19 -3.75 3.23
N LEU A 69 5.61 -4.96 3.27
CA LEU A 69 6.33 -6.18 2.96
C LEU A 69 6.74 -6.26 1.48
N SER A 70 5.86 -5.82 0.58
CA SER A 70 6.14 -5.71 -0.85
C SER A 70 7.25 -4.69 -1.14
N GLN A 71 7.21 -3.53 -0.47
CA GLN A 71 8.25 -2.50 -0.58
C GLN A 71 9.61 -3.02 -0.08
N ALA A 72 9.64 -3.71 1.06
CA ALA A 72 10.87 -4.30 1.59
C ALA A 72 11.49 -5.32 0.61
N ARG A 73 10.67 -6.20 0.05
CA ARG A 73 11.10 -7.16 -0.98
C ARG A 73 11.62 -6.47 -2.24
N GLY A 74 10.96 -5.40 -2.69
CA GLY A 74 11.40 -4.61 -3.84
C GLY A 74 12.76 -3.93 -3.61
N ALA A 75 12.97 -3.38 -2.41
CA ALA A 75 14.24 -2.79 -2.01
C ALA A 75 15.37 -3.83 -1.96
N GLU A 76 15.11 -5.00 -1.37
CA GLU A 76 16.07 -6.11 -1.32
C GLU A 76 16.44 -6.59 -2.72
N ALA A 77 15.46 -6.83 -3.59
CA ALA A 77 15.70 -7.26 -4.97
C ALA A 77 16.53 -6.23 -5.76
N THR A 78 16.29 -4.93 -5.52
CA THR A 78 17.06 -3.86 -6.15
C THR A 78 18.51 -3.84 -5.65
N SER A 79 18.72 -4.02 -4.35
CA SER A 79 20.05 -4.13 -3.75
C SER A 79 20.82 -5.33 -4.28
N GLN A 80 20.18 -6.51 -4.33
CA GLN A 80 20.77 -7.73 -4.90
C GLN A 80 21.14 -7.53 -6.38
N LYS A 81 20.26 -6.92 -7.18
CA LYS A 81 20.55 -6.61 -8.58
C LYS A 81 21.80 -5.72 -8.71
N ASN A 82 21.88 -4.64 -7.92
CA ASN A 82 23.03 -3.73 -7.96
C ASN A 82 24.33 -4.45 -7.61
N TRP A 83 24.32 -5.26 -6.55
CA TRP A 83 25.47 -6.06 -6.16
C TRP A 83 25.92 -7.04 -7.26
N ILE A 84 24.98 -7.70 -7.95
CA ILE A 84 25.29 -8.58 -9.08
C ILE A 84 25.93 -7.80 -10.23
N VAL A 85 25.37 -6.63 -10.58
CA VAL A 85 25.88 -5.79 -11.67
C VAL A 85 27.31 -5.33 -11.38
N GLU A 86 27.59 -4.84 -10.17
CA GLU A 86 28.93 -4.41 -9.78
C GLU A 86 29.94 -5.56 -9.85
N ARG A 87 29.55 -6.74 -9.37
CA ARG A 87 30.42 -7.92 -9.38
C ARG A 87 30.67 -8.44 -10.80
N LEU A 88 29.68 -8.34 -11.67
CA LEU A 88 29.82 -8.72 -13.08
C LEU A 88 30.78 -7.76 -13.81
N ASP A 89 30.62 -6.45 -13.63
CA ASP A 89 31.52 -5.43 -14.21
C ASP A 89 32.98 -5.62 -13.74
N ALA A 90 33.18 -5.93 -12.45
CA ALA A 90 34.51 -6.26 -11.93
C ALA A 90 35.12 -7.48 -12.64
N LYS A 91 34.32 -8.54 -12.86
CA LYS A 91 34.77 -9.75 -13.55
C LYS A 91 35.03 -9.52 -15.04
N GLU A 92 34.23 -8.69 -15.70
CA GLU A 92 34.47 -8.31 -17.09
C GLU A 92 35.80 -7.56 -17.25
N LYS A 93 36.13 -6.66 -16.31
CA LYS A 93 37.42 -5.95 -16.28
C LYS A 93 38.60 -6.90 -16.05
N GLU A 94 38.51 -7.80 -15.06
CA GLU A 94 39.53 -8.83 -14.83
C GLU A 94 39.77 -9.69 -16.07
N LEU A 95 38.69 -10.11 -16.74
CA LEU A 95 38.75 -10.96 -17.93
C LEU A 95 39.39 -10.22 -19.12
N ALA A 96 39.14 -8.91 -19.27
CA ALA A 96 39.80 -8.09 -20.28
C ALA A 96 41.32 -8.00 -20.04
N VAL A 97 41.76 -7.86 -18.78
CA VAL A 97 43.18 -7.86 -18.42
C VAL A 97 43.83 -9.20 -18.76
N VAL A 98 43.22 -10.32 -18.35
CA VAL A 98 43.75 -11.66 -18.64
C VAL A 98 43.84 -11.92 -20.15
N ARG A 99 42.85 -11.49 -20.93
CA ARG A 99 42.90 -11.59 -22.40
C ARG A 99 44.07 -10.80 -22.99
N LEU A 100 44.33 -9.60 -22.49
CA LEU A 100 45.46 -8.78 -22.92
C LEU A 100 46.80 -9.45 -22.57
N GLU A 101 46.93 -9.98 -21.36
CA GLU A 101 48.13 -10.69 -20.91
C GLU A 101 48.39 -11.95 -21.74
N LEU A 102 47.35 -12.74 -22.01
CA LEU A 102 47.43 -13.92 -22.87
C LEU A 102 47.90 -13.53 -24.28
N TYR A 103 47.33 -12.46 -24.85
CA TYR A 103 47.74 -11.96 -26.16
C TYR A 103 49.22 -11.56 -26.18
N LYS A 104 49.68 -10.79 -25.18
CA LYS A 104 51.09 -10.41 -25.02
C LYS A 104 52.00 -11.64 -24.92
N ALA A 105 51.63 -12.62 -24.11
CA ALA A 105 52.39 -13.86 -23.94
C ALA A 105 52.49 -14.65 -25.26
N GLN A 106 51.39 -14.76 -26.03
CA GLN A 106 51.40 -15.38 -27.34
C GLN A 106 52.32 -14.64 -28.32
N THR A 107 52.21 -13.31 -28.39
CA THR A 107 53.09 -12.50 -29.27
C THR A 107 54.57 -12.62 -28.90
N ALA A 108 54.90 -12.73 -27.61
CA ALA A 108 56.27 -12.91 -27.14
C ALA A 108 56.82 -14.33 -27.40
N ALA A 109 55.95 -15.33 -27.52
CA ALA A 109 56.31 -16.70 -27.83
C ALA A 109 56.57 -16.96 -29.33
N PHE A 110 56.19 -16.03 -30.22
CA PHE A 110 56.58 -16.12 -31.63
C PHE A 110 58.05 -15.72 -31.80
N PRO A 111 58.86 -16.52 -32.52
CA PRO A 111 60.27 -16.20 -32.73
C PRO A 111 60.40 -14.86 -33.47
N THR A 112 61.12 -13.92 -32.86
CA THR A 112 61.47 -12.65 -33.49
C THR A 112 62.38 -12.94 -34.68
N VAL A 113 62.15 -12.31 -35.83
CA VAL A 113 62.87 -12.57 -37.10
C VAL A 113 64.41 -12.52 -36.96
N ALA A 114 64.94 -11.87 -35.91
CA ALA A 114 66.36 -11.88 -35.53
C ALA A 114 66.93 -13.25 -35.12
N SER A 115 66.12 -14.22 -34.70
CA SER A 115 66.57 -15.59 -34.41
C SER A 115 66.60 -16.52 -35.64
N LEU A 116 66.11 -16.04 -36.79
CA LEU A 116 66.05 -16.79 -38.04
C LEU A 116 67.13 -16.39 -39.05
N THR A 117 67.99 -15.43 -38.74
CA THR A 117 69.21 -15.22 -39.52
C THR A 117 70.22 -16.33 -39.19
N PRO A 118 70.53 -17.25 -40.12
CA PRO A 118 71.63 -18.16 -39.92
C PRO A 118 72.92 -17.33 -39.91
N THR A 119 73.67 -17.37 -38.82
CA THR A 119 75.06 -16.93 -38.84
C THR A 119 75.82 -17.90 -39.74
N ILE A 120 76.03 -17.50 -41.00
CA ILE A 120 77.00 -18.14 -41.87
C ILE A 120 78.37 -17.61 -41.41
N CYS A 121 79.13 -18.45 -40.69
CA CYS A 121 80.60 -18.50 -40.66
C CYS A 121 81.06 -19.66 -39.78
#